data_AF-A0A2H0T6X0-F1
#
_entry.id   AF-A0A2H0T6X0-F1
#
_cell.length_a   1.000
_cell.length_b   1.000
_cell.length_c   1.000
_cell.angle_alpha   90.00
_cell.angle_beta   90.00
_cell.angle_gamma   90.00
#
_symmetry.space_group_name_H-M   'P 1'
#
loop_
_entity.id
_entity.type
_entity.pdbx_description
1 polymer ?
#
loop_
_entity_poly.entity_id
_entity_poly.type
_entity_poly.pdbx_seq_one_letter_code
_entity_poly.pdbx_strand_id
1 'polypeptide(L)'
;MPHTERTGIIVLACAGVLALIFGAWNLGHNIKKPFLLKPGQASQNTSSNNLFFELQSKDTDKDGLSDYDELYVYETSPYLEDSDSDGRLDGEEVSGGSDPNCPEGKECGTEIKTTAEAIGFDVPTSADT
;
A
#
# COMPACT_ATOMS: atom_id res chain seq x y z
N MET A 1 -54.55 52.63 26.52
CA MET A 1 -53.31 52.06 27.10
C MET A 1 -52.48 51.47 25.97
N PRO A 2 -51.51 52.20 25.40
CA PRO A 2 -50.80 51.82 24.16
C PRO A 2 -49.48 51.07 24.44
N HIS A 3 -49.46 50.15 25.41
CA HIS A 3 -48.25 49.37 25.74
C HIS A 3 -48.16 48.05 24.96
N THR A 4 -49.29 47.49 24.54
CA THR A 4 -49.36 46.17 23.90
C THR A 4 -48.90 46.15 22.43
N GLU A 5 -49.02 47.28 21.72
CA GLU A 5 -48.62 47.38 20.30
C GLU A 5 -47.09 47.44 20.13
N ARG A 6 -46.38 48.07 21.08
CA ARG A 6 -44.92 48.18 21.04
C ARG A 6 -44.23 46.89 21.48
N THR A 7 -44.83 46.15 22.41
CA THR A 7 -44.32 44.85 22.85
C THR A 7 -44.30 43.81 21.73
N GLY A 8 -45.27 43.83 20.81
CA GLY A 8 -45.31 42.89 19.68
C GLY A 8 -44.14 43.09 18.70
N ILE A 9 -43.83 44.35 18.36
CA ILE A 9 -42.70 44.68 17.47
C ILE A 9 -41.36 44.30 18.11
N ILE A 10 -41.22 44.53 19.42
CA ILE A 10 -40.01 44.17 20.16
C ILE A 10 -39.82 42.65 20.17
N VAL A 11 -40.87 41.87 20.41
CA VAL A 11 -40.80 40.39 20.40
C VAL A 11 -40.44 39.86 19.01
N LEU A 12 -41.02 40.43 17.93
CA LEU A 12 -40.69 40.03 16.57
C LEU A 12 -39.26 40.41 16.17
N ALA A 13 -38.79 41.60 16.57
CA ALA A 13 -37.41 42.02 16.37
C ALA A 13 -36.43 41.11 17.11
N CYS A 14 -36.73 40.77 18.37
CA CYS A 14 -35.91 39.84 19.16
C CYS A 14 -35.89 38.44 18.54
N ALA A 15 -37.04 37.89 18.13
CA ALA A 15 -37.11 36.57 17.49
C ALA A 15 -36.35 36.53 16.16
N GLY A 16 -36.43 37.59 15.35
CA GLY A 16 -35.67 37.70 14.10
C GLY A 16 -34.17 37.76 14.34
N VAL A 17 -33.71 38.54 15.32
CA VAL A 17 -32.29 38.62 15.69
C VAL A 17 -31.79 37.27 16.23
N LEU A 18 -32.57 36.59 17.06
CA LEU A 18 -32.23 35.25 17.56
C LEU A 18 -32.14 34.21 16.44
N ALA A 19 -33.05 34.24 15.47
CA ALA A 19 -33.02 33.33 14.32
C ALA A 19 -31.81 33.56 13.42
N LEU A 20 -31.41 34.82 13.20
CA LEU A 20 -30.20 35.16 12.44
C LEU A 20 -28.93 34.71 13.16
N ILE A 21 -28.85 34.90 14.48
CA ILE A 21 -27.71 34.44 15.30
C ILE A 21 -27.64 32.92 15.30
N PHE A 22 -28.76 32.22 15.52
CA PHE A 22 -28.81 30.76 15.53
C PHE A 22 -28.54 30.14 14.16
N GLY A 23 -29.05 30.74 13.09
CA GLY A 23 -28.80 30.32 11.71
C GLY A 23 -27.34 30.49 11.29
N ALA A 24 -26.74 31.64 11.61
CA ALA A 24 -25.32 31.90 11.35
C ALA A 24 -24.40 30.96 12.15
N TRP A 25 -24.79 30.62 13.38
CA TRP A 25 -24.05 29.65 14.21
C TRP A 25 -24.19 28.22 13.66
N ASN A 26 -25.40 27.78 13.32
CA ASN A 26 -25.64 26.43 12.78
C ASN A 26 -24.93 26.21 11.43
N LEU A 27 -24.88 27.24 10.58
CA LEU A 27 -24.18 27.18 9.29
C LEU A 27 -22.66 27.02 9.46
N GLY A 28 -22.06 27.76 10.40
CA GLY A 28 -20.63 27.65 10.71
C GLY A 28 -20.23 26.32 11.35
N HIS A 29 -21.14 25.71 12.12
CA HIS A 29 -20.90 24.42 12.78
C HIS A 29 -20.80 23.26 11.79
N ASN A 30 -21.65 23.23 10.76
CA ASN A 30 -21.76 22.08 9.85
C ASN A 30 -20.76 22.11 8.68
N ILE A 31 -20.14 23.25 8.38
CA ILE A 31 -19.24 23.39 7.22
C ILE A 31 -17.75 23.12 7.57
N LYS A 32 -17.35 23.18 8.84
CA LYS A 32 -15.93 23.09 9.23
C LYS A 32 -15.40 21.68 9.52
N LYS A 33 -16.07 20.60 9.10
CA LYS A 33 -15.61 19.23 9.42
C LYS A 33 -15.70 18.13 8.33
N PRO A 34 -15.57 18.38 7.01
CA PRO A 34 -15.25 17.27 6.10
C PRO A 34 -13.74 16.99 5.96
N PHE A 35 -12.85 17.83 6.50
CA PHE A 35 -11.39 17.61 6.42
C PHE A 35 -10.68 17.75 7.77
N LEU A 36 -11.18 17.06 8.80
CA LEU A 36 -10.38 16.71 9.97
C LEU A 36 -9.37 15.61 9.59
N LEU A 37 -8.37 15.94 8.78
CA LEU A 37 -7.08 15.27 8.93
C LEU A 37 -6.53 15.79 10.26
N LYS A 38 -6.64 14.98 11.31
CA LYS A 38 -6.02 15.27 12.60
C LYS A 38 -4.49 15.27 12.39
N PRO A 39 -3.75 16.41 12.44
CA PRO A 39 -2.31 16.34 12.63
C PRO A 39 -2.12 15.99 14.11
N GLY A 40 -2.12 14.68 14.36
CA GLY A 40 -2.42 14.08 15.66
C GLY A 40 -3.01 12.67 15.53
N GLN A 41 -3.17 12.17 14.29
CA GLN A 41 -2.67 10.85 13.90
C GLN A 41 -1.21 10.96 13.40
N ALA A 42 -0.44 11.85 14.02
CA ALA A 42 0.97 11.61 14.27
C ALA A 42 1.11 10.75 15.54
N SER A 43 0.41 9.61 15.58
CA SER A 43 1.01 8.41 16.15
C SER A 43 1.34 7.50 14.98
N GLN A 44 2.31 7.97 14.22
CA GLN A 44 3.03 7.27 13.17
C GLN A 44 3.92 6.17 13.78
N ASN A 45 3.38 5.38 14.72
CA ASN A 45 4.07 4.25 15.37
C ASN A 45 3.10 3.20 15.97
N THR A 46 1.82 3.18 15.61
CA THR A 46 0.89 2.11 16.07
C THR A 46 -0.16 1.69 15.03
N SER A 47 0.09 1.97 13.74
CA SER A 47 -0.69 1.41 12.62
C SER A 47 0.22 0.77 11.56
N SER A 48 1.42 1.31 11.30
CA SER A 48 2.38 0.67 10.39
C SER A 48 2.99 -0.62 10.97
N ASN A 49 3.20 -0.68 12.28
CA ASN A 49 3.72 -1.88 12.95
C ASN A 49 2.71 -3.05 12.92
N ASN A 50 1.40 -2.75 12.92
CA ASN A 50 0.38 -3.78 12.89
C ASN A 50 0.19 -4.34 11.47
N LEU A 51 0.29 -3.49 10.44
CA LEU A 51 0.20 -3.97 9.05
C LEU A 51 1.38 -4.86 8.68
N PHE A 52 2.59 -4.47 9.09
CA PHE A 52 3.79 -5.27 8.86
C PHE A 52 3.72 -6.61 9.58
N PHE A 53 3.27 -6.61 10.83
CA PHE A 53 3.07 -7.84 11.60
C PHE A 53 1.97 -8.74 10.99
N GLU A 54 0.91 -8.13 10.44
CA GLU A 54 -0.16 -8.87 9.75
C GLU A 54 0.40 -9.61 8.53
N LEU A 55 1.15 -8.93 7.67
CA LEU A 55 1.80 -9.52 6.50
C LEU A 55 2.78 -10.63 6.88
N GLN A 56 3.53 -10.47 7.96
CA GLN A 56 4.50 -11.48 8.42
C GLN A 56 3.83 -12.76 8.96
N SER A 57 2.56 -12.67 9.39
CA SER A 57 1.80 -13.81 9.92
C SER A 57 0.85 -14.42 8.90
N LYS A 58 0.68 -13.78 7.74
CA LYS A 58 -0.31 -14.11 6.74
C LYS A 58 0.38 -14.75 5.55
N ASP A 59 -0.28 -15.76 5.00
CA ASP A 59 0.14 -16.54 3.85
C ASP A 59 -1.15 -16.73 3.03
N THR A 60 -1.31 -15.92 1.99
CA THR A 60 -2.59 -15.70 1.31
C THR A 60 -2.93 -16.80 0.32
N ASP A 61 -1.94 -17.30 -0.43
CA ASP A 61 -2.04 -18.39 -1.40
C ASP A 61 -1.61 -19.75 -0.84
N LYS A 62 -0.97 -19.80 0.33
CA LYS A 62 -0.70 -21.02 1.11
C LYS A 62 0.38 -21.90 0.52
N ASP A 63 1.37 -21.29 -0.09
CA ASP A 63 2.53 -21.97 -0.67
C ASP A 63 3.64 -22.23 0.38
N GLY A 64 3.53 -21.59 1.55
CA GLY A 64 4.47 -21.71 2.67
C GLY A 64 5.39 -20.50 2.87
N LEU A 65 5.23 -19.43 2.08
CA LEU A 65 5.85 -18.12 2.32
C LEU A 65 4.84 -17.17 2.98
N SER A 66 5.35 -16.19 3.74
CA SER A 66 4.47 -15.14 4.26
C SER A 66 4.31 -14.04 3.23
N ASP A 67 3.14 -13.38 3.18
CA ASP A 67 2.85 -12.22 2.31
C ASP A 67 3.97 -11.16 2.46
N TYR A 68 4.57 -11.06 3.65
CA TYR A 68 5.73 -10.20 3.91
C TYR A 68 6.98 -10.64 3.16
N ASP A 69 7.34 -11.91 3.25
CA ASP A 69 8.55 -12.45 2.60
C ASP A 69 8.40 -12.38 1.08
N GLU A 70 7.23 -12.69 0.56
CA GLU A 70 6.93 -12.57 -0.87
C GLU A 70 7.10 -11.14 -1.37
N LEU A 71 6.47 -10.15 -0.71
CA LEU A 71 6.53 -8.75 -1.18
C LEU A 71 7.87 -8.07 -0.97
N TYR A 72 8.62 -8.43 0.07
CA TYR A 72 9.78 -7.65 0.53
C TYR A 72 11.11 -8.40 0.53
N VAL A 73 11.10 -9.72 0.42
CA VAL A 73 12.33 -10.55 0.41
C VAL A 73 12.54 -11.17 -0.96
N TYR A 74 11.52 -11.85 -1.50
CA TYR A 74 11.62 -12.61 -2.75
C TYR A 74 11.03 -11.88 -3.96
N GLU A 75 10.28 -10.81 -3.74
CA GLU A 75 9.59 -10.05 -4.79
C GLU A 75 8.63 -10.90 -5.65
N THR A 76 8.05 -11.95 -5.04
CA THR A 76 7.03 -12.84 -5.62
C THR A 76 5.61 -12.29 -5.37
N SER A 77 4.59 -13.02 -5.84
CA SER A 77 3.19 -12.60 -5.77
C SER A 77 2.42 -13.32 -4.64
N PRO A 78 1.90 -12.61 -3.62
CA PRO A 78 1.09 -13.16 -2.51
C PRO A 78 -0.28 -13.75 -2.85
N TYR A 79 -0.54 -13.95 -4.13
CA TYR A 79 -1.81 -14.45 -4.64
C TYR A 79 -1.61 -15.59 -5.64
N LEU A 80 -0.36 -15.96 -5.90
CA LEU A 80 0.03 -16.96 -6.87
C LEU A 80 1.01 -17.89 -6.16
N GLU A 81 0.57 -19.14 -6.00
CA GLU A 81 1.38 -20.18 -5.38
C GLU A 81 2.69 -20.48 -6.16
N ASP A 82 2.74 -20.07 -7.42
CA ASP A 82 3.83 -20.22 -8.39
C ASP A 82 3.93 -18.91 -9.20
N SER A 83 4.89 -18.06 -8.85
CA SER A 83 5.02 -16.71 -9.41
C SER A 83 5.61 -16.68 -10.81
N ASP A 84 6.47 -17.64 -11.15
CA ASP A 84 7.12 -17.73 -12.45
C ASP A 84 6.43 -18.69 -13.45
N SER A 85 5.41 -19.40 -12.95
CA SER A 85 4.52 -20.30 -13.67
C SER A 85 5.20 -21.53 -14.27
N ASP A 86 6.21 -22.08 -13.61
CA ASP A 86 6.92 -23.29 -14.03
C ASP A 86 6.35 -24.61 -13.48
N GLY A 87 5.40 -24.51 -12.53
CA GLY A 87 4.75 -25.64 -11.86
C GLY A 87 5.35 -26.02 -10.51
N ARG A 88 6.30 -25.24 -9.98
CA ARG A 88 6.85 -25.35 -8.63
C ARG A 88 6.34 -24.21 -7.77
N LEU A 89 6.19 -24.48 -6.48
CA LEU A 89 5.70 -23.46 -5.54
C LEU A 89 6.83 -22.55 -5.10
N ASP A 90 6.59 -21.25 -4.99
CA ASP A 90 7.62 -20.28 -4.59
C ASP A 90 8.27 -20.69 -3.25
N GLY A 91 7.45 -21.12 -2.28
CA GLY A 91 7.92 -21.65 -0.99
C GLY A 91 8.74 -22.93 -1.08
N GLU A 92 8.44 -23.82 -2.03
CA GLU A 92 9.26 -25.03 -2.27
C GLU A 92 10.62 -24.64 -2.83
N GLU A 93 10.66 -23.70 -3.77
CA GLU A 93 11.88 -23.20 -4.40
C GLU A 93 12.77 -22.47 -3.42
N VAL A 94 12.21 -21.57 -2.61
CA VAL A 94 12.93 -20.88 -1.53
C VAL A 94 13.50 -21.90 -0.53
N SER A 95 12.75 -22.94 -0.17
CA SER A 95 13.23 -23.98 0.73
C SER A 95 14.35 -24.84 0.10
N GLY A 96 14.33 -24.97 -1.23
CA GLY A 96 15.35 -25.65 -2.03
C GLY A 96 16.57 -24.79 -2.35
N GLY A 97 16.52 -23.49 -2.08
CA GLY A 97 17.55 -22.52 -2.44
C GLY A 97 17.56 -22.13 -3.93
N SER A 98 16.47 -22.36 -4.63
CA SER A 98 16.21 -21.86 -5.98
C SER A 98 15.64 -20.43 -5.93
N ASP A 99 15.61 -19.77 -7.09
CA ASP A 99 15.00 -18.44 -7.25
C ASP A 99 13.52 -18.61 -7.67
N PRO A 100 12.54 -18.21 -6.85
CA PRO A 100 11.11 -18.39 -7.14
C PRO A 100 10.57 -17.46 -8.25
N ASN A 101 11.41 -16.59 -8.81
CA ASN A 101 11.08 -15.83 -10.00
C ASN A 101 11.77 -16.37 -11.26
N CYS A 102 12.42 -17.53 -11.16
CA CYS A 102 13.23 -18.10 -12.23
C CYS A 102 12.72 -19.47 -12.70
N PRO A 103 12.02 -19.50 -13.86
CA PRO A 103 11.38 -20.73 -14.31
C PRO A 103 12.38 -21.87 -14.48
N GLU A 104 11.98 -23.08 -14.11
CA GLU A 104 12.81 -24.28 -14.19
C GLU A 104 13.39 -24.46 -15.62
N GLY A 105 14.71 -24.61 -15.68
CA GLY A 105 15.44 -24.74 -16.94
C GLY A 105 15.65 -23.43 -17.70
N LYS A 106 15.39 -22.27 -17.09
CA LYS A 106 15.83 -20.95 -17.56
C LYS A 106 17.03 -20.47 -16.77
N GLU A 107 17.79 -19.57 -17.39
CA GLU A 107 18.89 -18.88 -16.73
C GLU A 107 18.45 -17.46 -16.38
N CYS A 108 18.21 -17.24 -15.09
CA CYS A 108 17.87 -15.94 -14.52
C CYS A 108 19.02 -15.56 -13.59
N GLY A 109 19.70 -14.44 -13.88
CA GLY A 109 20.78 -13.95 -13.03
C GLY A 109 22.21 -14.33 -13.44
N THR A 110 22.44 -15.13 -14.47
CA THR A 110 23.78 -15.33 -15.06
C THR A 110 24.02 -14.38 -16.23
N GLU A 111 24.10 -13.07 -15.97
CA GLU A 111 24.99 -12.20 -16.78
C GLU A 111 26.45 -12.46 -16.41
N ILE A 112 26.87 -13.73 -16.35
CA ILE A 112 28.27 -14.06 -16.51
C ILE A 112 28.47 -14.19 -18.01
N LYS A 113 28.73 -13.04 -18.65
CA LYS A 113 29.59 -12.97 -19.82
C LYS A 113 30.97 -13.51 -19.43
N THR A 114 31.08 -14.81 -19.31
CA THR A 114 32.34 -15.55 -19.39
C THR A 114 31.95 -16.82 -20.12
N THR A 115 31.62 -16.73 -21.40
CA THR A 115 32.57 -16.95 -22.49
C THR A 115 32.33 -15.92 -23.61
N ALA A 116 33.32 -15.22 -24.14
CA ALA A 116 34.21 -15.71 -25.19
C ALA A 116 33.54 -16.42 -26.40
N GLU A 117 32.20 -16.50 -26.49
CA GLU A 117 31.49 -17.16 -27.60
C GLU A 117 30.48 -16.28 -28.33
N ALA A 118 30.19 -15.06 -27.84
CA ALA A 118 29.23 -14.15 -28.49
C ALA A 118 29.86 -12.90 -29.14
N ILE A 119 31.17 -12.70 -29.04
CA ILE A 119 31.91 -11.74 -29.87
C ILE A 119 32.82 -12.54 -30.78
N GLY A 120 32.72 -12.34 -32.09
CA GLY A 120 33.57 -12.99 -33.11
C GLY A 120 35.03 -12.55 -33.01
N PHE A 121 35.68 -12.86 -31.90
CA PHE A 121 37.11 -12.82 -31.73
C PHE A 121 37.59 -14.25 -31.94
N ASP A 122 38.08 -14.52 -33.16
CA ASP A 122 38.69 -15.78 -33.53
C ASP A 122 39.86 -16.05 -32.58
N VAL A 123 39.64 -16.93 -31.60
CA VAL A 123 40.74 -17.51 -30.83
C VAL A 123 41.53 -18.36 -31.82
N PRO A 124 42.82 -18.06 -32.10
CA PRO A 124 43.60 -18.89 -33.00
C PRO A 124 43.67 -20.29 -32.40
N THR A 125 43.08 -21.24 -33.11
CA THR A 125 43.21 -22.66 -32.81
C THR A 125 44.68 -23.01 -32.94
N SER A 126 45.35 -23.23 -31.80
CA SER A 126 46.64 -23.91 -31.81
C SER A 126 46.37 -25.39 -32.04
N ALA A 127 46.18 -25.76 -33.30
CA ALA A 127 46.57 -27.08 -33.77
C ALA A 127 48.10 -27.09 -33.96
N ASP A 128 48.67 -28.22 -33.60
CA ASP A 128 50.01 -28.72 -33.94
C ASP A 128 51.24 -28.12 -33.22
N THR A 129 51.76 -28.89 -32.28
CA THR A 129 53.03 -29.63 -32.54
C THR A 129 53.09 -30.93 -31.77
#